data_AF-A0A662HWH3-F1
#
_entry.id   AF-A0A662HWH3-F1
#
_cell.length_a   1.000
_cell.length_b   1.000
_cell.length_c   1.000
_cell.angle_alpha   90.00
_cell.angle_beta   90.00
_cell.angle_gamma   90.00
#
_symmetry.space_group_name_H-M   'P 1'
#
loop_
_entity.id
_entity.type
_entity.pdbx_description
1 polymer ?
#
loop_
_entity_poly.entity_id
_entity_poly.type
_entity_poly.pdbx_seq_one_letter_code
_entity_poly.pdbx_strand_id
1 'polypeptide(L)'
;MGGSFLIGEIIEVKSLSKDFTEEFISRLLENFQVIAPVRKDGRIFYERIADPHEVDLEYTGRSQLPPKRFFFPEKEVLFTYEVTAEGVLIYDRSEELEGLKRIFIGIRPCDIYSLKILDKIFFREIS
;
A
#
# COMPACT_ATOMS: atom_id res chain seq x y z
N MET A 1 27.16 -28.09 -4.38
CA MET A 1 27.24 -26.99 -5.36
C MET A 1 25.93 -26.22 -5.23
N GLY A 2 25.81 -25.23 -4.36
CA GLY A 2 26.65 -24.04 -4.28
C GLY A 2 26.01 -22.93 -5.10
N GLY A 3 24.74 -22.61 -4.83
CA GLY A 3 24.03 -21.50 -5.47
C GLY A 3 24.15 -20.26 -4.62
N SER A 4 25.10 -19.40 -4.97
CA SER A 4 25.18 -18.02 -4.49
C SER A 4 23.92 -17.27 -4.93
N PHE A 5 23.21 -16.68 -3.98
CA PHE A 5 22.25 -15.61 -4.26
C PHE A 5 22.51 -14.47 -3.27
N LEU A 6 23.61 -13.76 -3.48
CA LEU A 6 23.87 -12.47 -2.85
C LEU A 6 23.20 -11.37 -3.67
N ILE A 7 21.96 -11.01 -3.32
CA ILE A 7 21.46 -9.61 -3.43
C ILE A 7 20.41 -9.41 -2.34
N GLY A 8 20.82 -9.43 -1.07
CA GLY A 8 19.93 -9.14 0.05
C GLY A 8 20.13 -7.70 0.50
N GLU A 9 19.16 -6.83 0.24
CA GLU A 9 18.96 -5.65 1.08
C GLU A 9 19.00 -6.09 2.55
N ILE A 10 19.61 -5.31 3.43
CA ILE A 10 19.62 -5.61 4.88
C ILE A 10 18.17 -5.48 5.36
N ILE A 11 17.47 -6.60 5.52
CA ILE A 11 16.14 -6.64 6.13
C ILE A 11 16.36 -6.74 7.64
N GLU A 12 16.17 -5.63 8.35
CA GLU A 12 16.08 -5.66 9.82
C GLU A 12 14.73 -6.27 10.21
N VAL A 13 14.75 -7.50 10.72
CA VAL A 13 13.53 -8.17 11.19
C VAL A 13 13.32 -7.83 12.67
N LYS A 14 12.19 -7.18 12.97
CA LYS A 14 11.73 -6.95 14.34
C LYS A 14 10.47 -7.77 14.60
N SER A 15 10.36 -8.33 15.81
CA SER A 15 9.16 -9.02 16.26
C SER A 15 8.33 -8.11 17.16
N LEU A 16 7.00 -8.25 17.05
CA LEU A 16 6.02 -7.57 17.88
C LEU A 16 5.06 -8.63 18.41
N SER A 17 4.67 -8.55 19.70
CA SER A 17 3.62 -9.45 20.21
C SER A 17 2.29 -9.12 19.52
N LYS A 18 1.45 -10.14 19.32
CA LYS A 18 0.11 -9.94 18.75
C LYS A 18 -0.71 -8.96 19.57
N ASP A 19 -0.52 -8.94 20.89
CA ASP A 19 -1.22 -8.05 21.82
C ASP A 19 -0.98 -6.57 21.56
N PHE A 20 0.16 -6.20 20.93
CA PHE A 20 0.49 -4.81 20.60
C PHE A 20 0.17 -4.45 19.15
N THR A 21 -0.43 -5.37 18.37
CA THR A 21 -0.67 -5.15 16.94
C THR A 21 -1.62 -3.99 16.70
N GLU A 22 -2.71 -3.93 17.47
CA GLU A 22 -3.71 -2.87 17.38
C GLU A 22 -3.12 -1.50 17.74
N GLU A 23 -2.40 -1.42 18.87
CA GLU A 23 -1.72 -0.20 19.31
C GLU A 23 -0.69 0.26 18.27
N PHE A 24 0.08 -0.67 17.72
CA PHE A 24 1.06 -0.37 16.68
C PHE A 24 0.40 0.21 15.44
N ILE A 25 -0.67 -0.43 14.92
CA ILE A 25 -1.40 0.07 13.75
C ILE A 25 -2.02 1.44 14.05
N SER A 26 -2.56 1.65 15.26
CA SER A 26 -3.12 2.93 15.69
C SER A 26 -2.09 4.06 15.59
N ARG A 27 -0.87 3.84 16.09
CA ARG A 27 0.23 4.82 15.99
C ARG A 27 0.66 5.08 14.54
N LEU A 28 0.54 4.09 13.66
CA LEU A 28 0.80 4.30 12.24
C LEU A 28 -0.27 5.17 11.59
N LEU A 29 -1.54 4.98 11.93
CA LEU A 29 -2.66 5.75 11.39
C LEU A 29 -2.56 7.25 11.69
N GLU A 30 -1.89 7.65 12.78
CA GLU A 30 -1.68 9.06 13.13
C GLU A 30 -0.89 9.84 12.08
N ASN A 31 0.04 9.18 11.38
CA ASN A 31 1.03 9.85 10.53
C ASN A 31 1.15 9.25 9.12
N PHE A 32 0.52 8.11 8.88
CA PHE A 32 0.63 7.35 7.65
C PHE A 32 -0.73 6.92 7.16
N GLN A 33 -0.86 6.89 5.84
CA GLN A 33 -1.95 6.19 5.22
C GLN A 33 -1.66 4.68 5.25
N VAL A 34 -2.41 3.94 6.08
CA VAL A 34 -2.22 2.50 6.24
C VAL A 34 -3.12 1.74 5.26
N ILE A 35 -2.51 0.86 4.46
CA ILE A 35 -3.19 -0.06 3.55
C ILE A 35 -3.01 -1.48 4.06
N ALA A 36 -4.10 -2.20 4.26
CA ALA A 36 -4.08 -3.51 4.89
C ALA A 36 -5.16 -4.45 4.29
N PRO A 37 -5.03 -5.77 4.47
CA PRO A 37 -6.10 -6.71 4.13
C PRO A 37 -7.31 -6.46 5.02
N VAL A 38 -8.47 -6.24 4.40
CA VAL A 38 -9.77 -6.07 5.05
C VAL A 38 -10.74 -7.11 4.49
N ARG A 39 -11.55 -7.68 5.37
CA ARG A 39 -12.60 -8.62 4.98
C ARG A 39 -13.90 -7.88 4.68
N LYS A 40 -14.40 -8.01 3.46
CA LYS A 40 -15.71 -7.48 3.02
C LYS A 40 -16.47 -8.59 2.31
N ASP A 41 -17.69 -8.89 2.74
CA ASP A 41 -18.57 -9.92 2.17
C ASP A 41 -17.88 -11.30 2.02
N GLY A 42 -17.11 -11.70 3.03
CA GLY A 42 -16.37 -12.97 3.04
C GLY A 42 -15.14 -13.03 2.13
N ARG A 43 -14.82 -11.94 1.43
CA ARG A 43 -13.65 -11.82 0.54
C ARG A 43 -12.63 -10.86 1.13
N ILE A 44 -11.37 -11.00 0.69
CA ILE A 44 -10.26 -10.17 1.13
C ILE A 44 -9.94 -9.12 0.07
N PHE A 45 -9.76 -7.89 0.51
CA PHE A 45 -9.36 -6.75 -0.30
C PHE A 45 -8.25 -5.98 0.42
N TYR A 46 -7.30 -5.43 -0.32
CA TYR A 46 -6.42 -4.40 0.26
C TYR A 46 -7.10 -3.05 0.17
N GLU A 47 -7.33 -2.43 1.32
CA GLU A 47 -8.01 -1.14 1.43
C GLU A 47 -7.25 -0.20 2.36
N ARG A 48 -7.52 1.10 2.20
CA ARG A 48 -7.10 2.11 3.18
C ARG A 48 -7.94 1.90 4.43
N ILE A 49 -7.31 1.70 5.57
CA ILE A 49 -8.00 1.54 6.85
C ILE A 49 -8.01 2.88 7.60
N ALA A 50 -9.06 3.10 8.38
CA ALA A 50 -9.18 4.22 9.32
C ALA A 50 -9.19 3.73 10.78
N ASP A 51 -9.49 2.45 11.00
CA ASP A 51 -9.53 1.79 12.30
C ASP A 51 -8.63 0.53 12.28
N PRO A 52 -7.74 0.34 13.28
CA PRO A 52 -6.88 -0.85 13.38
C PRO A 52 -7.66 -2.17 13.39
N HIS A 53 -8.92 -2.20 13.85
CA HIS A 53 -9.75 -3.39 13.89
C HIS A 53 -10.28 -3.83 12.52
N GLU A 54 -10.16 -2.98 11.48
CA GLU A 54 -10.51 -3.36 10.10
C GLU A 54 -9.54 -4.40 9.52
N VAL A 55 -8.34 -4.53 10.10
CA VAL A 55 -7.27 -5.37 9.55
C VAL A 55 -7.51 -6.84 9.86
N ASP A 56 -7.54 -7.66 8.82
CA ASP A 56 -7.54 -9.12 8.90
C ASP A 56 -6.14 -9.65 8.54
N LEU A 57 -5.23 -9.78 9.51
CA LEU A 57 -3.87 -10.32 9.28
C LEU A 57 -3.85 -11.85 9.12
N GLU A 58 -4.85 -12.54 9.65
CA GLU A 58 -4.93 -14.00 9.69
C GLU A 58 -5.72 -14.56 8.50
N TYR A 59 -6.06 -13.71 7.52
CA TYR A 59 -6.83 -14.14 6.36
C TYR A 59 -6.16 -15.29 5.62
N THR A 60 -6.98 -16.20 5.09
CA THR A 60 -6.53 -17.30 4.25
C THR A 60 -6.94 -17.06 2.80
N GLY A 61 -6.19 -17.65 1.86
CA GLY A 61 -6.46 -17.51 0.43
C GLY A 61 -5.84 -16.24 -0.19
N ARG A 62 -6.43 -15.81 -1.31
CA ARG A 62 -5.94 -14.68 -2.12
C ARG A 62 -6.86 -13.47 -1.97
N SER A 63 -6.27 -12.28 -1.94
CA SER A 63 -7.04 -11.05 -2.11
C SER A 63 -7.67 -11.02 -3.50
N GLN A 64 -8.91 -10.56 -3.59
CA GLN A 64 -9.59 -10.33 -4.87
C GLN A 64 -8.94 -9.17 -5.63
N LEU A 65 -8.52 -8.13 -4.89
CA LEU A 65 -7.80 -6.99 -5.43
C LEU A 65 -6.42 -6.92 -4.75
N PRO A 66 -5.35 -7.32 -5.44
CA PRO A 66 -4.00 -7.33 -4.87
C PRO A 66 -3.50 -5.90 -4.61
N PRO A 67 -2.51 -5.73 -3.71
CA PRO A 67 -2.02 -4.41 -3.31
C PRO A 67 -1.36 -3.64 -4.45
N LYS A 68 -0.98 -4.30 -5.56
CA LYS A 68 -0.42 -3.66 -6.76
C LYS A 68 -1.27 -2.52 -7.32
N ARG A 69 -2.60 -2.53 -7.13
CA ARG A 69 -3.49 -1.45 -7.60
C ARG A 69 -3.16 -0.07 -7.00
N PHE A 70 -2.51 -0.04 -5.82
CA PHE A 70 -2.13 1.20 -5.16
C PHE A 70 -0.83 1.79 -5.71
N PHE A 71 -0.03 1.00 -6.44
CA PHE A 71 1.18 1.44 -7.12
C PHE A 71 0.87 1.79 -8.58
N PHE A 72 -0.05 1.06 -9.19
CA PHE A 72 -0.46 1.22 -10.58
C PHE A 72 -1.99 1.35 -10.64
N PRO A 73 -2.53 2.57 -10.40
CA PRO A 73 -3.98 2.78 -10.48
C PRO A 73 -4.47 2.56 -11.92
N GLU A 74 -5.65 1.95 -12.08
CA GLU A 74 -6.23 1.68 -13.41
C GLU A 74 -6.56 2.97 -14.20
N LYS A 75 -6.67 4.11 -13.50
CA LYS A 75 -6.92 5.43 -14.09
C LYS A 75 -6.01 6.45 -13.41
N GLU A 76 -5.32 7.23 -14.22
CA GLU A 76 -4.55 8.39 -13.76
C GLU A 76 -5.46 9.62 -13.79
N VAL A 77 -5.57 10.32 -12.65
CA VAL A 77 -6.34 11.56 -12.57
C VAL A 77 -5.37 12.71 -12.80
N LEU A 78 -5.49 13.36 -13.96
CA LEU A 78 -4.62 14.46 -14.36
C LEU A 78 -4.96 15.79 -13.66
N PHE A 79 -6.24 16.04 -13.39
CA PHE A 79 -6.71 17.27 -12.76
C PHE A 79 -7.94 17.01 -11.87
N THR A 80 -8.04 17.75 -10.77
CA THR A 80 -9.24 17.87 -9.93
C THR A 80 -9.76 19.30 -10.01
N TYR A 81 -11.04 19.50 -9.69
CA TYR A 81 -11.61 20.84 -9.60
C TYR A 81 -12.51 20.99 -8.38
N GLU A 82 -12.56 22.21 -7.85
CA GLU A 82 -13.48 22.63 -6.79
C GLU A 82 -14.30 23.83 -7.28
N VAL A 83 -15.60 23.82 -6.96
CA VAL A 83 -16.49 24.96 -7.23
C VAL A 83 -16.53 25.82 -5.97
N THR A 84 -16.01 27.04 -6.06
CA THR A 84 -15.98 28.03 -4.98
C THR A 84 -16.96 29.18 -5.26
N ALA A 85 -17.12 30.09 -4.29
CA ALA A 85 -17.93 31.28 -4.50
C ALA A 85 -17.37 32.22 -5.59
N GLU A 86 -16.06 32.15 -5.84
CA GLU A 86 -15.33 32.96 -6.81
C GLU A 86 -15.21 32.30 -8.20
N GLY A 87 -15.60 31.04 -8.36
CA GLY A 87 -15.57 30.33 -9.65
C GLY A 87 -15.22 28.84 -9.55
N VAL A 88 -14.50 28.33 -10.54
CA VAL A 88 -14.00 26.95 -10.56
C VAL A 88 -12.47 26.98 -10.42
N LEU A 89 -11.96 26.38 -9.36
CA LEU A 89 -10.54 26.15 -9.17
C LEU A 89 -10.20 24.80 -9.80
N ILE A 90 -9.25 24.75 -10.74
CA ILE A 90 -8.72 23.51 -11.30
C ILE A 90 -7.28 23.38 -10.82
N TYR A 91 -6.94 22.22 -10.25
CA TYR A 91 -5.60 21.96 -9.73
C TYR A 91 -5.18 20.52 -10.01
N ASP A 92 -3.87 20.27 -10.00
CA ASP A 92 -3.32 18.93 -10.24
C ASP A 92 -3.50 18.07 -8.97
N ARG A 93 -3.95 16.82 -9.14
CA ARG A 93 -4.06 15.87 -8.03
C ARG A 93 -2.68 15.32 -7.60
N SER A 94 -1.65 15.47 -8.42
CA SER A 94 -0.28 15.10 -8.07
C SER A 94 0.18 15.79 -6.78
N GLU A 95 -0.21 17.06 -6.57
CA GLU A 95 0.08 17.84 -5.36
C GLU A 95 -0.54 17.20 -4.09
N GLU A 96 -1.70 16.56 -4.19
CA GLU A 96 -2.33 15.83 -3.06
C GLU A 96 -1.63 14.49 -2.77
N LEU A 97 -0.91 13.94 -3.75
CA LEU A 97 -0.17 12.68 -3.63
C LEU A 97 1.27 12.92 -3.17
N GLU A 98 1.87 14.06 -3.52
CA GLU A 98 3.19 14.51 -3.10
C GLU A 98 3.23 14.81 -1.59
N GLY A 99 3.53 13.78 -0.80
CA GLY A 99 3.68 13.89 0.66
C GLY A 99 2.98 12.78 1.45
N LEU A 100 2.13 11.99 0.81
CA LEU A 100 1.45 10.88 1.46
C LEU A 100 2.42 9.72 1.75
N LYS A 101 2.85 9.62 3.01
CA LYS A 101 3.60 8.46 3.49
C LYS A 101 2.63 7.28 3.67
N ARG A 102 2.81 6.25 2.86
CA ARG A 102 1.97 5.05 2.85
C ARG A 102 2.68 3.89 3.51
N ILE A 103 1.95 3.12 4.32
CA ILE A 103 2.42 1.86 4.88
C ILE A 103 1.49 0.75 4.42
N PHE A 104 2.08 -0.33 3.91
CA PHE A 104 1.32 -1.54 3.59
C PHE A 104 1.58 -2.62 4.64
N ILE A 105 0.50 -3.23 5.12
CA ILE A 105 0.54 -4.31 6.11
C ILE A 105 -0.04 -5.58 5.48
N GLY A 106 0.54 -6.74 5.82
CA GLY A 106 0.00 -8.04 5.44
C GLY A 106 0.25 -8.49 3.99
N ILE A 107 1.06 -7.74 3.22
CA ILE A 107 1.43 -8.09 1.84
C ILE A 107 2.06 -9.49 1.80
N ARG A 108 1.56 -10.34 0.90
CA ARG A 108 2.13 -11.68 0.69
C ARG A 108 3.45 -11.61 -0.09
N PRO A 109 4.41 -12.52 0.17
CA PRO A 109 5.67 -12.57 -0.56
C PRO A 109 5.52 -12.62 -2.09
N CYS A 110 4.50 -13.31 -2.61
CA CYS A 110 4.21 -13.36 -4.04
C CYS A 110 3.83 -11.98 -4.63
N ASP A 111 3.11 -11.15 -3.87
CA ASP A 111 2.77 -9.78 -4.28
C ASP A 111 4.00 -8.87 -4.23
N ILE A 112 4.86 -8.99 -3.21
CA ILE A 112 6.15 -8.26 -3.12
C ILE A 112 7.02 -8.61 -4.34
N TYR A 113 7.14 -9.89 -4.67
CA TYR A 113 7.94 -10.32 -5.81
C TYR A 113 7.40 -9.78 -7.14
N SER A 114 6.07 -9.79 -7.31
CA SER A 114 5.41 -9.19 -8.48
C SER A 114 5.70 -7.69 -8.56
N LEU A 115 5.62 -6.96 -7.44
CA LEU A 115 5.97 -5.53 -7.39
C LEU A 115 7.43 -5.28 -7.76
N LYS A 116 8.38 -6.08 -7.26
CA LYS A 116 9.81 -5.98 -7.62
C LYS A 116 10.06 -6.22 -9.11
N ILE A 117 9.26 -7.07 -9.77
CA ILE A 117 9.35 -7.27 -11.21
C ILE A 117 8.78 -6.07 -11.96
N LEU A 118 7.60 -5.59 -11.57
CA LEU A 118 6.97 -4.44 -12.21
C LEU A 118 7.83 -3.18 -12.07
N ASP A 119 8.40 -2.95 -10.88
CA ASP A 119 9.33 -1.85 -10.62
C ASP A 119 10.50 -1.83 -11.63
N LYS A 120 11.10 -2.99 -11.89
CA LYS A 120 12.17 -3.14 -12.89
C LYS A 120 11.72 -2.88 -14.33
N ILE A 121 10.44 -3.08 -14.66
CA ILE A 121 9.92 -2.89 -16.02
C ILE A 121 9.54 -1.42 -16.21
N PHE A 122 8.80 -0.85 -15.28
CA PHE A 122 8.26 0.51 -15.38
C PHE A 122 9.32 1.60 -15.15
N PHE A 123 10.31 1.38 -14.29
CA PHE A 123 11.33 2.38 -13.98
C PHE A 123 12.66 2.20 -14.72
N ARG A 124 12.78 1.22 -15.63
CA ARG A 124 13.97 1.06 -16.49
C ARG A 124 13.96 1.87 -17.78
N GLU A 125 12.83 2.41 -18.22
CA GLU A 125 12.76 3.19 -19.46
C GLU A 125 12.98 4.70 -19.28
N ILE A 126 13.27 5.17 -18.06
CA ILE A 126 13.58 6.57 -17.78
C ILE A 126 14.84 6.65 -16.91
N SER A 127 15.98 6.31 -17.49
CA SER A 127 17.31 6.63 -16.95
C SER A 127 18.33 6.72 -18.07
#